data_AF-A0A7G1IFK5-F1
#
_entry.id   AF-A0A7G1IFK5-F1
#
_cell.length_a   1.000
_cell.length_b   1.000
_cell.length_c   1.000
_cell.angle_alpha   90.00
_cell.angle_beta   90.00
_cell.angle_gamma   90.00
#
_symmetry.space_group_name_H-M   'P 1'
#
loop_
_entity.id
_entity.type
_entity.pdbx_description
1 polymer ?
#
loop_
_entity_poly.entity_id
_entity_poly.type
_entity_poly.pdbx_seq_one_letter_code
_entity_poly.pdbx_strand_id
1 'polypeptide(L)'
;MHQHLQPGGDAGRGAAGKNAVEKGLAAKPWVKTTMAPGSQVVSDYYDKAGLWPYLEKLGFYLVGYGCTTCIGNSGPLPEEISKAINDNDLSVAAVLSGNRNFEGRINPDVKMNYLASPPLVVAYALAGTMDFDFESQALGTDKDGNNVYLKDIWPSQKDVSDTIASAINQEMFTKNYADVFKGDERWRNLPTPSGNTFEWDQDSTYVRKPPYFEGMSAEPEPVGNITGARVLALLGDSVTTDHISPPAASNRAPRRAIPRRARRRAQGLQLLRLAARQPRGDDPRHVRQHPASQPTARRRFRRLHPRLHPAGRAAGVHLRRCAKLCGTKHSAGGARR
;
A
#
# COMPACT_ATOMS: atom_id res chain seq x y z
N MET A 1 -13.32 9.24 -8.68
CA MET A 1 -12.21 8.42 -8.12
C MET A 1 -12.36 7.00 -8.68
N HIS A 2 -12.11 6.83 -9.98
CA HIS A 2 -12.11 5.53 -10.63
C HIS A 2 -10.71 4.94 -10.45
N GLN A 3 -10.51 4.13 -9.40
CA GLN A 3 -9.54 3.05 -9.56
C GLN A 3 -10.13 2.17 -10.64
N HIS A 4 -9.56 2.25 -11.85
CA HIS A 4 -9.94 1.40 -12.96
C HIS A 4 -10.04 -0.04 -12.45
N LEU A 5 -11.24 -0.61 -12.46
CA LEU A 5 -11.37 -2.02 -12.81
C LEU A 5 -10.61 -2.14 -14.12
N GLN A 6 -9.38 -2.65 -14.11
CA GLN A 6 -8.65 -2.97 -15.32
C GLN A 6 -9.06 -4.39 -15.68
N PRO A 7 -10.10 -4.59 -16.50
CA PRO A 7 -10.64 -5.92 -16.70
C PRO A 7 -9.61 -6.80 -17.40
N GLY A 8 -8.67 -6.21 -18.15
CA GLY A 8 -7.49 -6.86 -18.69
C GLY A 8 -6.59 -7.53 -17.65
N GLY A 9 -6.32 -6.85 -16.54
CA GLY A 9 -5.48 -7.42 -15.48
C GLY A 9 -6.16 -8.62 -14.82
N ASP A 10 -7.41 -8.45 -14.42
CA ASP A 10 -8.16 -9.49 -13.73
C ASP A 10 -8.52 -10.67 -14.66
N ALA A 11 -8.96 -10.42 -15.90
CA ALA A 11 -9.15 -11.49 -16.89
C ALA A 11 -7.83 -12.22 -17.18
N GLY A 12 -6.71 -11.49 -17.27
CA GLY A 12 -5.37 -12.08 -17.39
C GLY A 12 -5.01 -13.00 -16.21
N ARG A 13 -5.33 -12.62 -14.98
CA ARG A 13 -5.14 -13.48 -13.79
C ARG A 13 -5.93 -14.78 -13.90
N GLY A 14 -7.22 -14.66 -14.23
CA GLY A 14 -8.10 -15.82 -14.35
C GLY A 14 -7.65 -16.76 -15.46
N ALA A 15 -7.30 -16.22 -16.63
CA ALA A 15 -6.77 -16.99 -17.76
C ALA A 15 -5.44 -17.68 -17.41
N ALA A 16 -4.51 -16.98 -16.75
CA ALA A 16 -3.26 -17.59 -16.27
C ALA A 16 -3.52 -18.73 -15.27
N GLY A 17 -4.46 -18.54 -14.34
CA GLY A 17 -4.86 -19.57 -13.38
C GLY A 17 -5.49 -20.79 -14.03
N LYS A 18 -6.37 -20.58 -15.02
CA LYS A 18 -6.96 -21.64 -15.83
C LYS A 18 -5.88 -22.45 -16.55
N ASN A 19 -4.99 -21.78 -17.30
CA ASN A 19 -3.92 -22.43 -18.04
C ASN A 19 -3.00 -23.25 -17.12
N ALA A 20 -2.65 -22.71 -15.96
CA ALA A 20 -1.82 -23.40 -14.97
C ALA A 20 -2.47 -24.70 -14.46
N VAL A 21 -3.75 -24.64 -14.08
CA VAL A 21 -4.48 -25.80 -13.56
C VAL A 21 -4.70 -26.85 -14.65
N GLU A 22 -5.01 -26.44 -15.88
CA GLU A 22 -5.16 -27.36 -17.02
C GLU A 22 -3.85 -28.09 -17.32
N LYS A 23 -2.72 -27.42 -17.14
CA LYS A 23 -1.37 -28.00 -17.17
C LYS A 23 -0.99 -28.80 -15.93
N GLY A 24 -1.87 -28.95 -14.94
CA GLY A 24 -1.62 -29.75 -13.74
C GLY A 24 -0.78 -29.06 -12.67
N LEU A 25 -0.55 -27.75 -12.79
CA LEU A 25 0.19 -26.98 -11.79
C LEU A 25 -0.68 -26.63 -10.58
N ALA A 26 -0.03 -26.46 -9.43
CA ALA A 26 -0.62 -26.00 -8.18
C ALA A 26 0.30 -24.98 -7.50
N ALA A 27 -0.27 -24.06 -6.72
CA ALA A 27 0.50 -23.14 -5.90
C ALA A 27 1.30 -23.92 -4.84
N LYS A 28 2.48 -23.42 -4.47
CA LYS A 28 3.29 -24.08 -3.43
C LYS A 28 2.60 -23.97 -2.07
N PRO A 29 2.66 -25.01 -1.22
CA PRO A 29 1.85 -25.09 0.00
C PRO A 29 2.21 -24.05 1.07
N TRP A 30 3.43 -23.50 1.04
CA TRP A 30 3.87 -22.43 1.94
C TRP A 30 3.44 -21.02 1.48
N VAL A 31 2.81 -20.89 0.31
CA VAL A 31 2.35 -19.60 -0.21
C VAL A 31 0.93 -19.33 0.28
N LYS A 32 0.75 -18.22 1.00
CA LYS A 32 -0.59 -17.72 1.35
C LYS A 32 -1.18 -16.92 0.18
N THR A 33 -2.08 -17.53 -0.55
CA THR A 33 -2.84 -16.90 -1.65
C THR A 33 -4.15 -16.30 -1.15
N THR A 34 -4.54 -15.14 -1.69
CA THR A 34 -5.81 -14.47 -1.36
C THR A 34 -6.33 -13.72 -2.58
N MET A 35 -7.65 -13.71 -2.78
CA MET A 35 -8.31 -12.88 -3.80
C MET A 35 -9.29 -11.90 -3.15
N ALA A 36 -9.05 -10.60 -3.35
CA ALA A 36 -9.90 -9.54 -2.82
C ALA A 36 -10.27 -8.56 -3.94
N PRO A 37 -11.36 -8.81 -4.67
CA PRO A 37 -11.80 -7.92 -5.73
C PRO A 37 -12.28 -6.57 -5.20
N GLY A 38 -12.14 -5.53 -6.02
CA GLY A 38 -12.62 -4.18 -5.69
C GLY A 38 -14.13 -4.01 -5.78
N SER A 39 -14.84 -4.96 -6.42
CA SER A 39 -16.29 -4.92 -6.63
C SER A 39 -16.82 -6.34 -6.87
N GLN A 40 -18.10 -6.55 -6.57
CA GLN A 40 -18.85 -7.77 -6.88
C GLN A 40 -18.90 -8.06 -8.39
N VAL A 41 -18.82 -7.02 -9.24
CA VAL A 41 -18.77 -7.19 -10.71
C VAL A 41 -17.60 -8.09 -11.14
N VAL A 42 -16.48 -8.08 -10.42
CA VAL A 42 -15.34 -8.97 -10.70
C VAL A 42 -15.69 -10.43 -10.50
N SER A 43 -16.38 -10.72 -9.40
CA SER A 43 -16.83 -12.07 -9.11
C SER A 43 -17.83 -12.54 -10.17
N ASP A 44 -18.78 -11.68 -10.54
CA ASP A 44 -19.81 -12.01 -11.54
C ASP A 44 -19.22 -12.38 -12.91
N TYR A 45 -18.21 -11.65 -13.39
CA TYR A 45 -17.61 -11.99 -14.68
C TYR A 45 -16.65 -13.19 -14.56
N TYR A 46 -16.03 -13.45 -13.42
CA TYR A 46 -15.30 -14.69 -13.18
C TYR A 46 -16.23 -15.91 -13.11
N ASP A 47 -17.42 -15.77 -12.52
CA ASP A 47 -18.46 -16.79 -12.53
C ASP A 47 -18.91 -17.08 -13.96
N LYS A 48 -19.27 -16.03 -14.72
CA LYS A 48 -19.71 -16.17 -16.10
C LYS A 48 -18.64 -16.74 -17.03
N ALA A 49 -17.36 -16.40 -16.80
CA ALA A 49 -16.23 -16.96 -17.54
C ALA A 49 -15.79 -18.36 -17.04
N GLY A 50 -16.37 -18.87 -15.95
CA GLY A 50 -16.00 -20.15 -15.34
C GLY A 50 -14.59 -20.17 -14.75
N LEU A 51 -14.08 -19.03 -14.28
CA LEU A 51 -12.69 -18.86 -13.84
C LEU A 51 -12.47 -19.17 -12.35
N TRP A 52 -13.48 -19.01 -11.51
CA TRP A 52 -13.37 -19.26 -10.07
C TRP A 52 -12.86 -20.66 -9.71
N PRO A 53 -13.36 -21.76 -10.29
CA PRO A 53 -12.89 -23.10 -9.94
C PRO A 53 -11.38 -23.29 -10.16
N TYR A 54 -10.78 -22.60 -11.13
CA TYR A 54 -9.35 -22.66 -11.39
C TYR A 54 -8.56 -21.82 -10.38
N LEU A 55 -9.04 -20.62 -10.06
CA LEU A 55 -8.43 -19.76 -9.05
C LEU A 55 -8.46 -20.42 -7.66
N GLU A 56 -9.59 -21.02 -7.29
CA GLU A 56 -9.75 -21.72 -6.01
C GLU A 56 -8.85 -22.96 -5.91
N LYS A 57 -8.68 -23.72 -6.99
CA LYS A 57 -7.71 -24.84 -7.03
C LYS A 57 -6.27 -24.40 -6.78
N LEU A 58 -5.93 -23.15 -7.13
CA LEU A 58 -4.64 -22.53 -6.83
C LEU A 58 -4.61 -21.83 -5.46
N GLY A 59 -5.68 -21.93 -4.66
CA GLY A 59 -5.81 -21.32 -3.35
C GLY A 59 -6.25 -19.85 -3.35
N PHE A 60 -6.56 -19.25 -4.51
CA PHE A 60 -7.04 -17.87 -4.61
C PHE A 60 -8.54 -17.77 -4.30
N TYR A 61 -8.90 -18.02 -3.05
CA TYR A 61 -10.27 -17.87 -2.57
C TYR A 61 -10.66 -16.40 -2.41
N LEU A 62 -11.95 -16.12 -2.64
CA LEU A 62 -12.56 -14.82 -2.33
C LEU A 62 -12.53 -14.57 -0.82
N VAL A 63 -11.69 -13.64 -0.37
CA VAL A 63 -11.57 -13.28 1.06
C VAL A 63 -12.44 -12.07 1.45
N GLY A 64 -12.99 -11.36 0.47
CA GLY A 64 -13.89 -10.24 0.68
C GLY A 64 -13.69 -9.10 -0.33
N TYR A 65 -14.64 -8.18 -0.34
CA TYR A 65 -14.63 -7.00 -1.20
C TYR A 65 -14.12 -5.79 -0.42
N GLY A 66 -12.91 -5.32 -0.75
CA GLY A 66 -12.30 -4.18 -0.08
C GLY A 66 -10.78 -4.20 -0.11
N CYS A 67 -10.16 -3.29 0.66
CA CYS A 67 -8.72 -3.05 0.61
C CYS A 67 -7.86 -4.25 1.06
N THR A 68 -8.33 -5.02 2.05
CA THR A 68 -7.68 -6.25 2.56
C THR A 68 -6.14 -6.14 2.66
N THR A 69 -5.40 -6.99 1.94
CA THR A 69 -3.93 -7.06 1.89
C THR A 69 -3.29 -5.72 1.48
N CYS A 70 -3.92 -4.92 0.61
CA CYS A 70 -3.37 -3.64 0.12
C CYS A 70 -3.17 -2.59 1.24
N ILE A 71 -3.97 -2.67 2.31
CA ILE A 71 -3.86 -1.80 3.49
C ILE A 71 -3.21 -2.49 4.70
N GLY A 72 -2.74 -3.74 4.53
CA GLY A 72 -2.14 -4.52 5.61
C GLY A 72 -3.10 -5.41 6.38
N ASN A 73 -4.38 -5.45 5.98
CA ASN A 73 -5.35 -6.40 6.53
C ASN A 73 -5.21 -7.75 5.82
N SER A 74 -4.00 -8.30 5.81
CA SER A 74 -3.68 -9.60 5.18
C SER A 74 -4.01 -10.79 6.10
N GLY A 75 -4.22 -10.55 7.40
CA GLY A 75 -4.37 -11.59 8.41
C GLY A 75 -3.05 -12.33 8.70
N PRO A 76 -3.01 -13.17 9.75
CA PRO A 76 -1.79 -13.88 10.14
C PRO A 76 -1.35 -14.90 9.08
N LEU A 77 -0.05 -15.15 8.97
CA LEU A 77 0.45 -16.35 8.30
C LEU A 77 0.15 -17.59 9.16
N PRO A 78 0.10 -18.80 8.59
CA PRO A 78 0.09 -20.04 9.37
C PRO A 78 1.19 -20.04 10.44
N GLU A 79 0.87 -20.57 11.62
CA GLU A 79 1.76 -20.47 12.78
C GLU A 79 3.11 -21.13 12.51
N GLU A 80 3.13 -22.30 11.86
CA GLU A 80 4.39 -22.97 11.52
C GLU A 80 5.28 -22.12 10.58
N ILE A 81 4.67 -21.38 9.65
CA ILE A 81 5.40 -20.52 8.70
C ILE A 81 5.94 -19.30 9.44
N SER A 82 5.10 -18.62 10.24
CA SER A 82 5.52 -17.46 11.02
C SER A 82 6.67 -17.81 11.98
N LYS A 83 6.57 -18.95 12.66
CA LYS A 83 7.63 -19.47 13.53
C LYS A 83 8.91 -19.76 12.76
N ALA A 84 8.83 -20.46 11.63
CA ALA A 84 10.01 -20.76 10.80
C ALA A 84 10.72 -19.49 10.30
N ILE A 85 9.96 -18.46 9.91
CA ILE A 85 10.51 -17.16 9.49
C ILE A 85 11.28 -16.51 10.62
N ASN A 86 10.66 -16.41 11.81
CA ASN A 86 11.24 -15.70 12.94
C ASN A 86 12.42 -16.45 13.58
N ASP A 87 12.34 -17.77 13.71
CA ASP A 87 13.39 -18.60 14.32
C ASP A 87 14.67 -18.66 13.48
N ASN A 88 14.56 -18.53 12.15
CA ASN A 88 15.68 -18.65 11.21
C ASN A 88 16.05 -17.31 10.55
N ASP A 89 15.47 -16.19 11.01
CA ASP A 89 15.64 -14.84 10.44
C ASP A 89 15.50 -14.78 8.91
N LEU A 90 14.52 -15.51 8.35
CA LEU A 90 14.35 -15.61 6.91
C LEU A 90 13.92 -14.27 6.30
N SER A 91 14.41 -13.99 5.10
CA SER A 91 13.94 -12.88 4.28
C SER A 91 12.84 -13.36 3.36
N VAL A 92 11.58 -13.23 3.80
CA VAL A 92 10.40 -13.59 3.00
C VAL A 92 9.81 -12.40 2.24
N ALA A 93 9.13 -12.71 1.14
CA ALA A 93 8.54 -11.74 0.24
C ALA A 93 7.02 -11.90 0.14
N ALA A 94 6.32 -10.78 -0.09
CA ALA A 94 4.95 -10.77 -0.60
C ALA A 94 4.93 -10.19 -2.02
N VAL A 95 4.13 -10.79 -2.88
CA VAL A 95 3.86 -10.31 -4.24
C VAL A 95 2.38 -9.95 -4.32
N LEU A 96 2.07 -8.71 -4.73
CA LEU A 96 0.70 -8.22 -4.76
C LEU A 96 0.42 -7.36 -5.98
N SER A 97 -0.81 -7.47 -6.48
CA SER A 97 -1.36 -6.59 -7.53
C SER A 97 -1.97 -5.31 -6.93
N GLY A 98 -1.26 -4.72 -5.97
CA GLY A 98 -1.64 -3.48 -5.28
C GLY A 98 -0.88 -2.26 -5.81
N ASN A 99 -0.81 -1.19 -5.01
CA ASN A 99 -0.16 0.07 -5.40
C ASN A 99 0.93 0.57 -4.43
N ARG A 100 1.11 -0.07 -3.27
CA ARG A 100 2.10 0.30 -2.25
C ARG A 100 2.75 -0.94 -1.67
N ASN A 101 4.05 -0.86 -1.41
CA ASN A 101 4.88 -1.97 -0.96
C ASN A 101 5.92 -1.56 0.10
N PHE A 102 5.55 -0.63 0.99
CA PHE A 102 6.42 -0.25 2.11
C PHE A 102 6.65 -1.43 3.07
N GLU A 103 7.82 -1.47 3.71
CA GLU A 103 8.15 -2.46 4.74
C GLU A 103 7.11 -2.46 5.86
N GLY A 104 6.71 -3.65 6.32
CA GLY A 104 5.74 -3.81 7.41
C GLY A 104 4.30 -3.42 7.07
N ARG A 105 4.02 -2.92 5.86
CA ARG A 105 2.67 -2.54 5.45
C ARG A 105 1.79 -3.74 5.13
N ILE A 106 2.33 -4.79 4.52
CA ILE A 106 1.52 -5.91 3.99
C ILE A 106 1.25 -6.95 5.06
N ASN A 107 2.31 -7.42 5.72
CA ASN A 107 2.26 -8.39 6.80
C ASN A 107 3.47 -8.18 7.73
N PRO A 108 3.32 -8.31 9.06
CA PRO A 108 4.41 -8.07 10.00
C PRO A 108 5.59 -9.05 9.88
N ASP A 109 5.37 -10.26 9.36
CA ASP A 109 6.42 -11.26 9.14
C ASP A 109 7.14 -11.05 7.80
N VAL A 110 6.68 -10.12 6.96
CA VAL A 110 7.20 -9.91 5.60
C VAL A 110 8.03 -8.64 5.49
N LYS A 111 9.31 -8.82 5.16
CA LYS A 111 10.28 -7.73 4.99
C LYS A 111 10.27 -7.17 3.56
N MET A 112 10.08 -8.01 2.55
CA MET A 112 10.15 -7.63 1.13
C MET A 112 8.77 -7.65 0.48
N ASN A 113 8.41 -6.60 -0.25
CA ASN A 113 7.09 -6.51 -0.89
C ASN A 113 7.24 -6.04 -2.34
N TYR A 114 6.65 -6.77 -3.28
CA TYR A 114 6.78 -6.53 -4.72
C TYR A 114 5.41 -6.27 -5.36
N LEU A 115 5.31 -5.16 -6.08
CA LEU A 115 4.15 -4.87 -6.90
C LEU A 115 4.31 -5.56 -8.26
N ALA A 116 3.32 -6.36 -8.63
CA ALA A 116 3.32 -7.14 -9.86
C ALA A 116 1.94 -7.10 -10.53
N SER A 117 1.90 -7.42 -11.82
CA SER A 117 0.61 -7.57 -12.52
C SER A 117 -0.17 -8.77 -11.95
N PRO A 118 -1.51 -8.74 -12.02
CA PRO A 118 -2.35 -9.87 -11.59
C PRO A 118 -1.91 -11.27 -12.06
N PRO A 119 -1.59 -11.53 -13.35
CA PRO A 119 -1.11 -12.85 -13.77
C PRO A 119 0.27 -13.20 -13.20
N LEU A 120 1.15 -12.22 -12.99
CA LEU A 120 2.47 -12.47 -12.42
C LEU A 120 2.39 -12.83 -10.93
N VAL A 121 1.39 -12.35 -10.19
CA VAL A 121 1.09 -12.82 -8.83
C VAL A 121 0.78 -14.32 -8.82
N VAL A 122 0.02 -14.82 -9.82
CA VAL A 122 -0.26 -16.25 -9.96
C VAL A 122 1.03 -17.02 -10.24
N ALA A 123 1.86 -16.54 -11.17
CA ALA A 123 3.13 -17.17 -11.50
C ALA A 123 4.07 -17.31 -10.28
N TYR A 124 4.19 -16.27 -9.46
CA TYR A 124 5.00 -16.34 -8.24
C TYR A 124 4.38 -17.25 -7.16
N ALA A 125 3.06 -17.42 -7.13
CA ALA A 125 2.43 -18.41 -6.25
C ALA A 125 2.74 -19.85 -6.68
N LEU A 126 2.86 -20.09 -8.00
CA LEU A 126 3.29 -21.38 -8.55
C LEU A 126 4.78 -21.64 -8.32
N ALA A 127 5.63 -20.63 -8.49
CA ALA A 127 7.07 -20.73 -8.22
C ALA A 127 7.36 -20.89 -6.72
N GLY A 128 6.66 -20.14 -5.87
CA GLY A 128 6.80 -20.14 -4.41
C GLY A 128 8.05 -19.44 -3.88
N THR A 129 8.80 -18.74 -4.74
CA THR A 129 9.99 -17.95 -4.38
C THR A 129 10.16 -16.77 -5.36
N MET A 130 10.80 -15.70 -4.90
CA MET A 130 11.24 -14.58 -5.76
C MET A 130 12.57 -14.87 -6.46
N ASP A 131 13.35 -15.81 -5.93
CA ASP A 131 14.59 -16.29 -6.55
C ASP A 131 14.25 -17.37 -7.58
N PHE A 132 13.64 -16.92 -8.69
CA PHE A 132 13.16 -17.79 -9.75
C PHE A 132 13.38 -17.13 -11.12
N ASP A 133 13.99 -17.86 -12.04
CA ASP A 133 14.17 -17.45 -13.43
C ASP A 133 13.09 -18.07 -14.31
N PHE A 134 12.08 -17.27 -14.69
CA PHE A 134 10.98 -17.73 -15.53
C PHE A 134 11.36 -18.10 -16.97
N GLU A 135 12.55 -17.71 -17.44
CA GLU A 135 13.02 -18.06 -18.79
C GLU A 135 13.63 -19.46 -18.82
N SER A 136 14.39 -19.83 -17.79
CA SER A 136 15.15 -21.08 -17.75
C SER A 136 14.59 -22.15 -16.81
N GLN A 137 13.75 -21.79 -15.83
CA GLN A 137 13.23 -22.71 -14.82
C GLN A 137 11.75 -23.06 -15.06
N ALA A 138 11.45 -24.35 -14.94
CA ALA A 138 10.08 -24.87 -15.04
C ALA A 138 9.30 -24.60 -13.74
N LEU A 139 8.04 -24.19 -13.88
CA LEU A 139 7.09 -24.01 -12.77
C LEU A 139 6.65 -25.36 -12.17
N GLY A 140 6.70 -26.40 -12.97
CA GLY A 140 6.41 -27.78 -12.59
C GLY A 140 6.39 -28.69 -13.81
N THR A 141 5.85 -29.88 -13.61
CA THR A 141 5.65 -30.89 -14.67
C THR A 141 4.17 -31.09 -14.93
N ASP A 142 3.78 -31.23 -16.19
CA ASP A 142 2.41 -31.57 -16.54
C ASP A 142 2.10 -33.06 -16.31
N LYS A 143 0.86 -33.46 -16.63
CA LYS A 143 0.37 -34.83 -16.47
C LYS A 143 1.12 -35.84 -17.34
N ASP A 144 1.76 -35.38 -18.42
CA ASP A 144 2.50 -36.19 -19.36
C ASP A 144 4.01 -36.20 -19.04
N GLY A 145 4.42 -35.53 -17.96
CA GLY A 145 5.80 -35.43 -17.49
C GLY A 145 6.63 -34.34 -18.18
N ASN A 146 6.02 -33.47 -18.99
CA ASN A 146 6.73 -32.38 -19.65
C ASN A 146 6.93 -31.20 -18.69
N ASN A 147 8.08 -30.54 -18.81
CA ASN A 147 8.34 -29.29 -18.09
C ASN A 147 7.42 -28.17 -18.58
N VAL A 148 6.74 -27.51 -17.64
CA VAL A 148 5.86 -26.37 -17.90
C VAL A 148 6.56 -25.09 -17.46
N TYR A 149 6.71 -24.14 -18.38
CA TYR A 149 7.34 -22.84 -18.16
C TYR A 149 6.30 -21.73 -18.10
N LEU A 150 6.72 -20.52 -17.73
CA LEU A 150 5.83 -19.36 -17.69
C LEU A 150 5.13 -19.12 -19.03
N LYS A 151 5.88 -19.21 -20.14
CA LYS A 151 5.37 -19.02 -21.49
C LYS A 151 4.21 -19.97 -21.86
N ASP A 152 4.16 -21.15 -21.24
CA ASP A 152 3.16 -22.18 -21.55
C ASP A 152 1.83 -21.91 -20.85
N ILE A 153 1.83 -21.06 -19.80
CA ILE A 153 0.63 -20.67 -19.05
C ILE A 153 0.27 -19.20 -19.23
N TRP A 154 1.17 -18.38 -19.78
CA TRP A 154 0.96 -16.95 -19.94
C TRP A 154 -0.20 -16.69 -20.92
N PRO A 155 -1.21 -15.91 -20.53
CA PRO A 155 -2.38 -15.71 -21.36
C PRO A 155 -2.04 -14.84 -22.57
N SER A 156 -2.56 -15.20 -23.74
CA SER A 156 -2.43 -14.36 -24.92
C SER A 156 -3.32 -13.11 -24.80
N GLN A 157 -2.97 -12.03 -25.49
CA GLN A 157 -3.84 -10.84 -25.53
C GLN A 157 -5.23 -11.15 -26.09
N LYS A 158 -5.31 -12.13 -27.00
CA LYS A 158 -6.56 -12.59 -27.56
C LYS A 158 -7.43 -13.27 -26.51
N ASP A 159 -6.88 -14.21 -25.73
CA ASP A 159 -7.64 -14.93 -24.70
C ASP A 159 -8.19 -13.96 -23.64
N VAL A 160 -7.39 -12.98 -23.24
CA VAL A 160 -7.82 -11.92 -22.32
C VAL A 160 -8.96 -11.11 -22.92
N SER A 161 -8.84 -10.70 -24.18
CA SER A 161 -9.85 -9.89 -24.87
C SER A 161 -11.16 -10.67 -25.07
N ASP A 162 -11.08 -11.94 -25.47
CA ASP A 162 -12.23 -12.83 -25.65
C ASP A 162 -12.94 -13.10 -24.32
N THR A 163 -12.18 -13.28 -23.24
CA THR A 163 -12.74 -13.44 -21.87
C THR A 163 -13.51 -12.18 -21.45
N ILE A 164 -12.93 -11.00 -21.68
CA ILE A 164 -13.59 -9.73 -21.37
C ILE A 164 -14.87 -9.58 -22.20
N ALA A 165 -14.79 -9.80 -23.51
CA ALA A 165 -15.92 -9.62 -24.42
C ALA A 165 -17.08 -10.58 -24.14
N SER A 166 -16.78 -11.83 -23.74
CA SER A 166 -17.80 -12.83 -23.44
C SER A 166 -18.40 -12.66 -22.04
N ALA A 167 -17.60 -12.26 -21.05
CA ALA A 167 -18.03 -12.23 -19.67
C ALA A 167 -18.62 -10.87 -19.25
N ILE A 168 -18.04 -9.75 -19.68
CA ILE A 168 -18.38 -8.43 -19.16
C ILE A 168 -19.47 -7.77 -20.01
N ASN A 169 -20.59 -7.41 -19.39
CA ASN A 169 -21.67 -6.67 -20.04
C ASN A 169 -22.22 -5.55 -19.15
N GLN A 170 -23.01 -4.64 -19.73
CA GLN A 170 -23.56 -3.48 -19.05
C GLN A 170 -24.52 -3.89 -17.92
N GLU A 171 -25.30 -4.95 -18.13
CA GLU A 171 -26.31 -5.43 -17.18
C GLU A 171 -25.70 -5.81 -15.84
N MET A 172 -24.49 -6.40 -15.83
CA MET A 172 -23.75 -6.68 -14.60
C MET A 172 -23.52 -5.43 -13.76
N PHE A 173 -23.11 -4.32 -14.38
CA PHE A 173 -22.90 -3.07 -13.66
C PHE A 173 -24.23 -2.52 -13.15
N THR A 174 -25.24 -2.44 -13.99
CA THR A 174 -26.57 -1.93 -13.59
C THR A 174 -27.12 -2.71 -12.39
N LYS A 175 -27.04 -4.05 -12.42
CA LYS A 175 -27.51 -4.92 -11.33
C LYS A 175 -26.72 -4.70 -10.03
N ASN A 176 -25.38 -4.72 -10.08
CA ASN A 176 -24.55 -4.62 -8.89
C ASN A 176 -24.62 -3.25 -8.22
N TYR A 177 -24.78 -2.18 -9.00
CA TYR A 177 -24.83 -0.82 -8.45
C TYR A 177 -26.24 -0.36 -8.06
N ALA A 178 -27.30 -1.06 -8.48
CA ALA A 178 -28.68 -0.72 -8.11
C ALA A 178 -28.92 -0.74 -6.59
N ASP A 179 -28.34 -1.72 -5.89
CA ASP A 179 -28.59 -1.98 -4.46
C ASP A 179 -27.36 -1.67 -3.57
N VAL A 180 -26.37 -0.90 -4.05
CA VAL A 180 -25.11 -0.66 -3.31
C VAL A 180 -25.31 -0.06 -1.91
N PHE A 181 -26.39 0.71 -1.72
CA PHE A 181 -26.73 1.32 -0.42
C PHE A 181 -27.69 0.49 0.43
N LYS A 182 -28.29 -0.56 -0.14
CA LYS A 182 -29.26 -1.41 0.57
C LYS A 182 -28.57 -2.18 1.70
N GLY A 183 -27.34 -2.63 1.47
CA GLY A 183 -26.58 -3.45 2.42
C GLY A 183 -27.24 -4.80 2.73
N ASP A 184 -26.58 -5.58 3.58
CA ASP A 184 -27.12 -6.85 4.06
C ASP A 184 -28.13 -6.64 5.21
N GLU A 185 -28.67 -7.72 5.74
CA GLU A 185 -29.58 -7.66 6.89
C GLU A 185 -28.90 -7.02 8.11
N ARG A 186 -27.61 -7.28 8.34
CA ARG A 186 -26.86 -6.70 9.45
C ARG A 186 -26.78 -5.18 9.32
N TRP A 187 -26.45 -4.67 8.14
CA TRP A 187 -26.40 -3.24 7.85
C TRP A 187 -27.75 -2.56 8.08
N ARG A 188 -28.83 -3.15 7.55
CA ARG A 188 -30.19 -2.58 7.68
C ARG A 188 -30.75 -2.63 9.10
N ASN A 189 -30.29 -3.58 9.91
CA ASN A 189 -30.71 -3.74 11.30
C ASN A 189 -29.85 -2.95 12.30
N LEU A 190 -28.85 -2.18 11.84
CA LEU A 190 -28.09 -1.31 12.74
C LEU A 190 -29.00 -0.20 13.29
N PRO A 191 -29.07 -0.02 14.63
CA PRO A 191 -29.84 1.08 15.20
C PRO A 191 -29.22 2.40 14.78
N THR A 192 -29.92 3.16 13.94
CA THR A 192 -29.52 4.50 13.53
C THR A 192 -30.23 5.54 14.40
N PRO A 193 -29.49 6.34 15.20
CA PRO A 193 -30.09 7.41 15.98
C PRO A 193 -30.72 8.46 15.06
N SER A 194 -31.83 9.04 15.50
CA SER A 194 -32.50 10.13 14.80
C SER A 194 -31.88 11.48 15.19
N GLY A 195 -31.40 12.26 14.23
CA GLY A 195 -30.92 13.62 14.48
C GLY A 195 -29.84 14.08 13.51
N ASN A 196 -29.59 15.40 13.50
CA ASN A 196 -28.58 16.02 12.65
C ASN A 196 -27.19 16.09 13.32
N THR A 197 -27.12 15.80 14.62
CA THR A 197 -25.89 15.87 15.41
C THR A 197 -25.55 14.50 15.98
N PHE A 198 -24.27 14.11 15.90
CA PHE A 198 -23.79 12.86 16.47
C PHE A 198 -23.82 12.89 18.00
N GLU A 199 -24.51 11.94 18.62
CA GLU A 199 -24.54 11.77 20.07
C GLU A 199 -23.25 11.09 20.54
N TRP A 200 -22.41 11.84 21.27
CA TRP A 200 -21.13 11.34 21.73
C TRP A 200 -21.28 10.51 23.00
N ASP A 201 -21.05 9.20 22.88
CA ASP A 201 -20.86 8.31 24.02
C ASP A 201 -19.48 8.56 24.66
N GLN A 202 -19.46 8.87 25.97
CA GLN A 202 -18.25 9.16 26.73
C GLN A 202 -17.39 7.92 27.02
N ASP A 203 -18.03 6.75 27.06
CA ASP A 203 -17.36 5.47 27.33
C ASP A 203 -16.87 4.80 26.04
N SER A 204 -17.28 5.31 24.88
CA SER A 204 -16.83 4.82 23.58
C SER A 204 -15.32 4.87 23.44
N THR A 205 -14.75 3.72 23.07
CA THR A 205 -13.34 3.61 22.69
C THR A 205 -13.12 3.67 21.18
N TYR A 206 -14.20 3.69 20.39
CA TYR A 206 -14.17 3.67 18.92
C TYR A 206 -14.31 5.06 18.30
N VAL A 207 -15.31 5.84 18.74
CA VAL A 207 -15.60 7.18 18.21
C VAL A 207 -15.69 8.14 19.38
N ARG A 208 -14.76 9.10 19.46
CA ARG A 208 -14.65 10.04 20.58
C ARG A 208 -14.63 11.48 20.07
N LYS A 209 -15.28 12.38 20.82
CA LYS A 209 -15.31 13.81 20.47
C LYS A 209 -13.88 14.35 20.53
N PRO A 210 -13.32 14.83 19.41
CA PRO A 210 -11.97 15.35 19.43
C PRO A 210 -11.95 16.75 20.08
N PRO A 211 -10.89 17.11 20.81
CA PRO A 211 -10.81 18.38 21.53
C PRO A 211 -10.37 19.56 20.64
N TYR A 212 -10.33 19.39 19.31
CA TYR A 212 -9.72 20.36 18.38
C TYR A 212 -10.33 21.76 18.45
N PHE A 213 -11.61 21.85 18.81
CA PHE A 213 -12.37 23.10 18.85
C PHE A 213 -12.63 23.59 20.28
N GLU A 214 -12.13 22.89 21.30
CA GLU A 214 -12.29 23.31 22.70
C GLU A 214 -11.53 24.63 22.94
N GLY A 215 -12.24 25.67 23.35
CA GLY A 215 -11.66 27.00 23.58
C GLY A 215 -11.30 27.76 22.32
N MET A 216 -11.76 27.32 21.14
CA MET A 216 -11.60 28.08 19.89
C MET A 216 -12.56 29.28 19.89
N SER A 217 -12.01 30.49 19.87
CA SER A 217 -12.77 31.74 19.71
C SER A 217 -13.23 31.93 18.27
N ALA A 218 -14.29 32.72 18.07
CA ALA A 218 -14.76 33.11 16.74
C ALA A 218 -13.71 33.95 16.00
N GLU A 219 -13.06 34.85 16.73
CA GLU A 219 -11.94 35.65 16.22
C GLU A 219 -10.61 34.95 16.51
N PRO A 220 -9.77 34.70 15.49
CA PRO A 220 -8.49 34.05 15.69
C PRO A 220 -7.49 34.98 16.36
N GLU A 221 -6.79 34.48 17.39
CA GLU A 221 -5.66 35.18 17.98
C GLU A 221 -4.52 35.36 16.96
N PRO A 222 -3.76 36.46 17.03
CA PRO A 222 -2.60 36.66 16.17
C PRO A 222 -1.57 35.52 16.31
N VAL A 223 -0.99 35.09 15.19
CA VAL A 223 0.07 34.06 15.19
C VAL A 223 1.31 34.59 15.92
N GLY A 224 1.71 33.91 17.00
CA GLY A 224 2.87 34.25 17.81
C GLY A 224 4.07 33.33 17.58
N ASN A 225 5.24 33.76 18.05
CA ASN A 225 6.45 32.94 18.04
C ASN A 225 6.36 31.79 19.05
N ILE A 226 6.75 30.59 18.64
CA ILE A 226 6.95 29.45 19.55
C ILE A 226 8.39 29.50 20.07
N THR A 227 8.57 29.75 21.37
CA THR A 227 9.91 29.81 22.02
C THR A 227 10.10 28.67 23.02
N GLY A 228 11.34 28.20 23.20
CA GLY A 228 11.66 27.12 24.14
C GLY A 228 11.16 25.72 23.77
N ALA A 229 10.68 25.51 22.54
CA ALA A 229 10.22 24.21 22.07
C ALA A 229 11.36 23.18 22.05
N ARG A 230 11.02 21.93 22.39
CA ARG A 230 11.95 20.79 22.31
C ARG A 230 11.70 19.99 21.04
N VAL A 231 12.76 19.48 20.44
CA VAL A 231 12.67 18.56 19.31
C VAL A 231 12.11 17.22 19.80
N LEU A 232 10.89 16.87 19.38
CA LEU A 232 10.26 15.59 19.71
C LEU A 232 10.91 14.42 18.97
N ALA A 233 11.18 14.61 17.68
CA ALA A 233 11.83 13.64 16.81
C ALA A 233 12.67 14.37 15.76
N LEU A 234 13.88 13.88 15.52
CA LEU A 234 14.69 14.22 14.36
C LEU A 234 14.62 13.05 13.40
N LEU A 235 13.97 13.25 12.27
CA LEU A 235 13.68 12.21 11.30
C LEU A 235 14.53 12.40 10.04
N GLY A 236 14.87 11.30 9.37
CA GLY A 236 15.50 11.32 8.06
C GLY A 236 14.50 11.49 6.92
N ASP A 237 14.93 11.14 5.72
CA ASP A 237 14.07 11.17 4.52
C ASP A 237 13.09 9.98 4.48
N SER A 238 12.14 10.06 3.54
CA SER A 238 11.18 8.98 3.25
C SER A 238 10.27 8.55 4.39
N VAL A 239 10.07 9.40 5.40
CA VAL A 239 9.01 9.21 6.41
C VAL A 239 7.65 9.31 5.72
N THR A 240 6.95 8.19 5.70
CA THR A 240 5.57 8.09 5.20
C THR A 240 4.55 8.34 6.31
N THR A 241 3.30 8.59 5.93
CA THR A 241 2.19 8.69 6.88
C THR A 241 2.02 7.43 7.72
N ASP A 242 2.35 6.26 7.17
CA ASP A 242 2.25 4.96 7.86
C ASP A 242 3.28 4.84 8.99
N HIS A 243 4.43 5.54 8.92
CA HIS A 243 5.38 5.62 10.03
C HIS A 243 4.88 6.51 11.17
N ILE A 244 4.14 7.57 10.83
CA ILE A 244 3.62 8.56 11.79
C ILE A 244 2.35 8.03 12.47
N SER A 245 1.50 7.35 11.71
CA SER A 245 0.22 6.81 12.13
C SER A 245 -0.04 5.49 11.38
N PRO A 246 0.43 4.35 11.91
CA PRO A 246 0.29 3.05 11.23
C PRO A 246 -1.19 2.63 11.10
N PRO A 247 -1.61 2.09 9.94
CA PRO A 247 -3.02 1.75 9.67
C PRO A 247 -3.51 0.47 10.36
N ALA A 248 -2.58 -0.42 10.74
CA ALA A 248 -2.89 -1.68 11.41
C ALA A 248 -2.17 -1.77 12.77
N ALA A 249 -2.77 -2.49 13.71
CA ALA A 249 -2.19 -2.71 15.02
C ALA A 249 -0.88 -3.51 14.88
N SER A 250 0.25 -2.89 15.22
CA SER A 250 1.51 -3.61 15.38
C SER A 250 1.40 -4.50 16.63
N ASN A 251 1.19 -5.81 16.43
CA ASN A 251 1.15 -6.81 17.50
C ASN A 251 2.50 -6.98 18.24
N ARG A 252 3.55 -6.23 17.87
CA ARG A 252 4.89 -6.36 18.45
C ARG A 252 5.12 -5.59 19.75
N ALA A 253 4.15 -4.83 20.24
CA ALA A 253 4.17 -4.33 21.60
C ALA A 253 3.16 -5.12 22.45
N PRO A 254 3.54 -5.72 23.60
CA PRO A 254 2.53 -6.10 24.58
C PRO A 254 1.66 -4.87 24.81
N ARG A 255 0.35 -5.06 24.95
CA ARG A 255 -0.63 -4.02 25.33
C ARG A 255 -0.20 -3.38 26.66
N ARG A 256 0.87 -2.58 26.66
CA ARG A 256 1.20 -1.68 27.76
C ARG A 256 0.09 -0.68 27.72
N ALA A 257 -0.76 -0.74 28.74
CA ALA A 257 -1.79 0.24 29.00
C ALA A 257 -1.24 1.62 28.64
N ILE A 258 -1.91 2.33 27.72
CA ILE A 258 -1.59 3.72 27.40
C ILE A 258 -1.47 4.42 28.76
N PRO A 259 -0.28 4.91 29.16
CA PRO A 259 -0.09 5.44 30.49
C PRO A 259 -1.14 6.51 30.76
N ARG A 260 -1.82 6.49 31.91
CA ARG A 260 -2.85 7.48 32.29
C ARG A 260 -2.38 8.95 32.08
N ARG A 261 -1.06 9.20 32.07
CA ARG A 261 -0.45 10.50 31.78
C ARG A 261 -0.60 10.99 30.34
N ALA A 262 -0.82 10.12 29.34
CA ALA A 262 -1.09 10.52 27.96
C ALA A 262 -2.46 11.20 27.78
N ARG A 263 -3.31 11.21 28.83
CA ARG A 263 -4.61 11.91 28.85
C ARG A 263 -4.51 13.40 29.18
N ARG A 264 -3.30 13.98 29.33
CA ARG A 264 -3.14 15.41 29.64
C ARG A 264 -2.59 16.18 28.44
N ARG A 265 -3.43 17.09 27.92
CA ARG A 265 -3.20 18.21 26.99
C ARG A 265 -2.14 17.96 25.91
N ALA A 266 -2.59 17.51 24.75
CA ALA A 266 -1.85 17.68 23.50
C ALA A 266 -1.97 19.15 23.04
N GLN A 267 -1.21 20.05 23.67
CA GLN A 267 -1.02 21.40 23.16
C GLN A 267 0.34 21.46 22.45
N GLY A 268 0.33 21.83 21.17
CA GLY A 268 1.52 22.32 20.46
C GLY A 268 2.45 21.27 19.84
N LEU A 269 1.92 20.26 19.14
CA LEU A 269 2.75 19.43 18.24
C LEU A 269 2.72 20.01 16.82
N GLN A 270 3.89 20.37 16.28
CA GLN A 270 4.02 20.74 14.87
C GLN A 270 5.12 19.90 14.22
N LEU A 271 4.76 19.17 13.16
CA LEU A 271 5.69 18.38 12.37
C LEU A 271 6.26 19.24 11.24
N LEU A 272 7.55 19.52 11.27
CA LEU A 272 8.26 20.24 10.20
C LEU A 272 8.87 19.23 9.21
N ARG A 273 8.56 19.38 7.91
CA ARG A 273 9.12 18.56 6.82
C ARG A 273 9.83 19.47 5.82
N LEU A 274 11.06 19.11 5.43
CA LEU A 274 11.80 19.73 4.33
C LEU A 274 11.56 18.94 3.04
N ALA A 275 11.30 19.61 1.92
CA ALA A 275 10.97 18.98 0.64
C ALA A 275 12.20 18.82 -0.26
N ALA A 276 12.32 17.68 -0.95
CA ALA A 276 13.31 17.46 -2.01
C ALA A 276 12.65 17.59 -3.40
N ARG A 277 13.34 18.28 -4.31
CA ARG A 277 12.99 18.43 -5.74
C ARG A 277 13.50 17.21 -6.52
N GLN A 278 12.68 16.61 -7.40
CA GLN A 278 13.02 16.12 -8.76
C GLN A 278 11.85 15.29 -9.37
N PRO A 279 11.64 15.34 -10.71
CA PRO A 279 10.54 14.66 -11.41
C PRO A 279 10.92 13.26 -11.94
N ARG A 280 9.93 12.38 -12.20
CA ARG A 280 10.12 11.04 -12.79
C ARG A 280 9.17 10.82 -13.99
N GLY A 281 9.65 10.12 -15.02
CA GLY A 281 8.84 9.50 -16.08
C GLY A 281 8.98 7.97 -16.01
N ASP A 282 7.90 7.22 -16.29
CA ASP A 282 7.79 5.77 -16.02
C ASP A 282 7.15 4.95 -17.19
N ASP A 283 7.60 3.68 -17.39
CA ASP A 283 7.11 2.63 -18.34
C ASP A 283 6.43 1.44 -17.57
N PRO A 284 5.41 0.75 -18.15
CA PRO A 284 4.66 -0.38 -17.59
C PRO A 284 5.36 -1.75 -17.38
N ARG A 285 6.60 -2.02 -17.81
CA ARG A 285 7.23 -3.37 -17.70
C ARG A 285 8.02 -3.66 -16.41
N HIS A 286 7.99 -2.78 -15.43
CA HIS A 286 8.87 -2.87 -14.25
C HIS A 286 8.17 -3.42 -13.00
N VAL A 287 8.79 -4.42 -12.37
CA VAL A 287 8.58 -4.73 -10.95
C VAL A 287 9.20 -3.60 -10.13
N ARG A 288 8.42 -2.97 -9.25
CA ARG A 288 8.86 -1.80 -8.47
C ARG A 288 9.21 -2.21 -7.05
N GLN A 289 10.47 -2.05 -6.67
CA GLN A 289 10.90 -2.02 -5.28
C GLN A 289 11.34 -0.60 -4.95
N HIS A 290 10.66 0.06 -4.02
CA HIS A 290 11.18 1.30 -3.46
C HIS A 290 12.28 0.96 -2.45
N PRO A 291 13.44 1.66 -2.47
CA PRO A 291 14.49 1.39 -1.50
C PRO A 291 13.97 1.59 -0.08
N ALA A 292 14.41 0.72 0.84
CA ALA A 292 14.05 0.81 2.25
C ALA A 292 14.45 2.17 2.81
N SER A 293 13.53 2.81 3.54
CA SER A 293 13.89 3.91 4.44
C SER A 293 14.70 3.32 5.59
N GLN A 294 15.89 3.86 5.86
CA GLN A 294 16.73 3.42 6.97
C GLN A 294 15.92 3.37 8.28
N PRO A 295 16.05 2.30 9.10
CA PRO A 295 15.40 2.24 10.38
C PRO A 295 15.82 3.43 11.24
N THR A 296 14.86 3.99 11.99
CA THR A 296 15.09 5.12 12.90
C THR A 296 15.96 4.70 14.08
N ALA A 297 17.27 4.55 13.85
CA ALA A 297 18.23 4.36 14.91
C ALA A 297 18.30 5.65 15.74
N ARG A 298 17.89 5.57 17.02
CA ARG A 298 18.16 6.62 18.01
C ARG A 298 19.68 6.80 18.12
N ARG A 299 20.25 7.78 17.41
CA ARG A 299 21.64 8.20 17.63
C ARG A 299 21.76 8.75 19.04
N ARG A 300 22.32 7.97 19.97
CA ARG A 300 22.77 8.46 21.28
C ARG A 300 23.98 9.37 21.04
N PHE A 301 23.86 10.65 21.34
CA PHE A 301 24.99 11.57 21.32
C PHE A 301 25.99 11.20 22.42
N ARG A 302 27.16 10.67 22.05
CA ARG A 302 28.37 10.77 22.87
C ARG A 302 28.93 12.18 22.68
N ARG A 303 29.13 12.92 23.79
CA ARG A 303 29.77 14.24 23.77
C ARG A 303 31.18 14.11 23.18
N LEU A 304 31.41 14.75 22.03
CA LEU A 304 32.74 15.07 21.55
C LEU A 304 32.89 16.58 21.63
N HIS A 305 33.63 17.06 22.62
CA HIS A 305 34.19 18.41 22.60
C HIS A 305 35.49 18.35 21.80
N PRO A 306 35.66 19.09 20.69
CA PRO A 306 36.98 19.41 20.20
C PRO A 306 37.46 20.68 20.92
N ARG A 307 38.66 20.59 21.50
CA ARG A 307 39.41 21.75 22.01
C ARG A 307 39.70 22.70 20.83
N LEU A 308 39.32 23.96 20.96
CA LEU A 308 39.75 25.04 20.06
C LEU A 308 41.15 25.49 20.49
N HIS A 309 42.10 25.49 19.56
CA HIS A 309 43.32 26.31 19.65
C HIS A 309 43.33 27.36 18.52
N PRO A 310 43.95 28.54 18.74
CA PRO A 310 43.62 29.77 18.04
C PRO A 310 44.69 30.21 17.02
N ALA A 311 44.27 30.60 15.82
CA ALA A 311 44.91 31.55 14.88
C ALA A 311 44.08 31.52 13.57
N GLY A 312 43.70 32.60 12.89
CA GLY A 312 44.03 34.01 12.97
C GLY A 312 42.91 34.87 12.38
N ARG A 313 43.10 36.19 12.49
CA ARG A 313 42.13 37.26 12.25
C ARG A 313 41.88 37.57 10.77
N ALA A 314 40.74 38.26 10.57
CA ALA A 314 40.33 39.14 9.46
C ALA A 314 39.74 38.43 8.23
N ALA A 315 38.64 38.87 7.60
CA ALA A 315 37.93 40.15 7.63
C ALA A 315 36.42 39.94 7.41
N GLY A 316 35.59 40.80 8.01
CA GLY A 316 34.17 40.89 7.69
C GLY A 316 33.94 41.79 6.48
N VAL A 317 33.00 41.44 5.60
CA VAL A 317 32.40 42.38 4.64
C VAL A 317 30.93 41.99 4.38
N HIS A 318 30.06 42.86 4.87
CA HIS A 318 28.85 43.42 4.25
C HIS A 318 28.07 42.63 3.17
N LEU A 319 26.83 42.32 3.53
CA LEU A 319 25.66 42.28 2.63
C LEU A 319 25.34 43.68 2.11
N ARG A 320 25.33 43.89 0.78
CA ARG A 320 24.26 44.56 -0.02
C ARG A 320 24.71 44.93 -1.45
N ARG A 321 23.74 44.79 -2.38
CA ARG A 321 23.58 45.43 -3.72
C ARG A 321 24.54 44.91 -4.80
N CYS A 322 24.22 44.88 -6.09
CA CYS A 322 23.02 44.88 -6.96
C CYS A 322 23.65 44.79 -8.37
N ALA A 323 23.07 44.05 -9.32
CA ALA A 323 23.00 44.50 -10.71
C ALA A 323 22.10 43.58 -11.55
N LYS A 324 20.98 44.18 -12.00
CA LYS A 324 20.36 43.92 -13.31
C LYS A 324 21.42 43.98 -14.42
N LEU A 325 21.20 43.23 -15.51
CA LEU A 325 21.10 43.79 -16.88
C LEU A 325 20.53 42.75 -17.87
N CYS A 326 19.63 43.27 -18.71
CA CYS A 326 19.08 42.86 -20.02
C CYS A 326 19.47 41.51 -20.62
N GLY A 327 18.61 40.74 -21.29
CA GLY A 327 17.40 41.09 -22.01
C GLY A 327 17.54 40.57 -23.46
N THR A 328 16.68 39.66 -23.89
CA THR A 328 16.39 39.42 -25.31
C THR A 328 14.95 38.93 -25.44
N LYS A 329 14.14 39.77 -26.09
CA LYS A 329 12.86 39.41 -26.70
C LYS A 329 13.12 38.44 -27.84
N HIS A 330 12.27 37.42 -28.01
CA HIS A 330 11.83 36.95 -29.33
C HIS A 330 10.36 36.54 -29.23
N SER A 331 9.57 37.10 -30.15
CA SER A 331 8.14 36.95 -30.31
C SER A 331 7.85 36.15 -31.58
N ALA A 332 7.01 35.13 -31.47
CA ALA A 332 6.12 34.58 -32.50
C ALA A 332 5.16 33.63 -31.74
N GLY A 333 3.83 33.76 -31.76
CA GLY A 333 2.94 34.08 -32.87
C GLY A 333 2.38 32.76 -33.40
N GLY A 334 1.14 32.40 -33.01
CA GLY A 334 0.47 31.21 -33.56
C GLY A 334 -0.74 30.75 -32.76
N ALA A 335 -1.91 31.27 -33.10
CA ALA A 335 -3.22 30.81 -32.65
C ALA A 335 -3.74 29.64 -33.52
N ARG A 336 -4.57 28.77 -32.92
CA ARG A 336 -5.83 28.15 -33.43
C ARG A 336 -6.25 27.09 -32.39
N ARG A 337 -7.39 27.30 -31.72
CA ARG A 337 -8.75 26.83 -32.06
C ARG A 337 -8.87 25.31 -32.05
#